data_AF-A0A8T2XX11-F1
#
_entry.id   AF-A0A8T2XX11-F1
#
_cell.length_a   1.000
_cell.length_b   1.000
_cell.length_c   1.000
_cell.angle_alpha   90.00
_cell.angle_beta   90.00
_cell.angle_gamma   90.00
#
_symmetry.space_group_name_H-M   'P 1'
#
loop_
_entity.id
_entity.type
_entity.pdbx_description
1 polymer ?
#
loop_
_entity_poly.entity_id
_entity_poly.type
_entity_poly.pdbx_seq_one_letter_code
_entity_poly.pdbx_strand_id
1 'polypeptide(L)'
;MEIESFEEHERVVKEELEERMDKTHGLWDDIYRSARKSEKLKFESNERDEGELERTGQPVCIYEIYDGAGAWPLLHHGSLYRGLSLSTKARRSRSDDVDAVARLPLLNESYYQNILCEIGGMFSIAIKVDAIHKRPWIGFQSWHAAGRKVSLSFKAEKVLEEKTQEENKDVMYFWARLGMDGGVTGSNEELTFWSMCDVLNGGRCRPDHLQFLAIWAKKIGKRLGAHALLTAFEDAFRQMYDLPSHLEALPPMPEDGGHWSALHSWVMPTPSFLEFIMFSRMFVDSLDALQSNSSQVNKCLLSSTELEEKHCYCRIMEVLVNVWAYHSARRMVYIDPHTGSVEEQHPIKQRKEITWKKYFNLTVLKSMDEDLAEAADDGDHPRERWLWPLTGEVHWQGIYERERGGKIQNKNGQEEENKRETS
;
A
#
# COMPACT_ATOMS: atom_id res chain seq x y z
N MET A 1 38.99 -6.13 22.28
CA MET A 1 38.70 -6.98 21.12
C MET A 1 37.20 -7.17 20.89
N GLU A 2 36.32 -7.03 21.88
CA GLU A 2 34.84 -7.11 21.68
C GLU A 2 34.19 -5.75 21.33
N ILE A 3 34.77 -4.63 21.77
CA ILE A 3 34.26 -3.27 21.47
C ILE A 3 34.52 -2.88 20.00
N GLU A 4 35.68 -3.26 19.45
CA GLU A 4 36.03 -3.00 18.04
C GLU A 4 35.10 -3.77 17.07
N SER A 5 34.65 -4.97 17.44
CA SER A 5 33.73 -5.79 16.65
C SER A 5 32.33 -5.18 16.54
N PHE A 6 31.85 -4.50 17.59
CA PHE A 6 30.55 -3.84 17.59
C PHE A 6 30.57 -2.56 16.74
N GLU A 7 31.64 -1.77 16.82
CA GLU A 7 31.82 -0.55 16.00
C GLU A 7 32.05 -0.88 14.51
N GLU A 8 32.65 -2.03 14.22
CA GLU A 8 32.80 -2.54 12.85
C GLU A 8 31.45 -3.02 12.30
N HIS A 9 30.64 -3.71 13.11
CA HIS A 9 29.27 -4.10 12.73
C HIS A 9 28.34 -2.88 12.54
N GLU A 10 28.45 -1.83 13.34
CA GLU A 10 27.67 -0.61 13.13
C GLU A 10 28.08 0.14 11.85
N ARG A 11 29.36 0.12 11.50
CA ARG A 11 29.86 0.68 10.23
C ARG A 11 29.35 -0.10 9.03
N VAL A 12 29.41 -1.44 9.05
CA VAL A 12 28.91 -2.28 7.97
C VAL A 12 27.40 -2.10 7.75
N VAL A 13 26.59 -2.02 8.82
CA VAL A 13 25.15 -1.79 8.69
C VAL A 13 24.82 -0.39 8.16
N LYS A 14 25.60 0.61 8.56
CA LYS A 14 25.46 1.98 8.05
C LYS A 14 25.86 2.05 6.58
N GLU A 15 26.94 1.38 6.18
CA GLU A 15 27.39 1.26 4.79
C GLU A 15 26.39 0.48 3.94
N GLU A 16 25.77 -0.58 4.45
CA GLU A 16 24.68 -1.29 3.76
C GLU A 16 23.41 -0.43 3.58
N LEU A 17 23.09 0.43 4.56
CA LEU A 17 21.98 1.39 4.46
C LEU A 17 22.30 2.50 3.46
N GLU A 18 23.54 2.97 3.42
CA GLU A 18 24.02 3.97 2.45
C GLU A 18 24.15 3.39 1.03
N GLU A 19 24.60 2.13 0.87
CA GLU A 19 24.58 1.43 -0.41
C GLU A 19 23.17 1.19 -0.94
N ARG A 20 22.18 0.92 -0.06
CA ARG A 20 20.76 0.91 -0.42
C ARG A 20 20.29 2.28 -0.90
N MET A 21 20.79 3.38 -0.33
CA MET A 21 20.44 4.73 -0.77
C MET A 21 20.96 5.04 -2.19
N ASP A 22 22.20 4.67 -2.52
CA ASP A 22 22.81 5.00 -3.83
C ASP A 22 22.40 4.07 -4.97
N LYS A 23 22.22 2.75 -4.72
CA LYS A 23 21.79 1.80 -5.78
C LYS A 23 20.31 1.93 -6.14
N THR A 24 19.45 2.37 -5.22
CA THR A 24 17.99 2.41 -5.42
C THR A 24 17.60 3.59 -6.31
N HIS A 25 18.23 4.76 -6.15
CA HIS A 25 17.90 5.97 -6.94
C HIS A 25 18.22 5.83 -8.44
N GLY A 26 19.35 5.18 -8.80
CA GLY A 26 19.74 4.96 -10.20
C GLY A 26 18.87 3.93 -10.94
N LEU A 27 18.39 2.90 -10.24
CA LEU A 27 17.54 1.85 -10.81
C LEU A 27 16.11 2.34 -11.07
N TRP A 28 15.58 3.20 -10.20
CA TRP A 28 14.27 3.82 -10.39
C TRP A 28 14.28 4.82 -11.55
N ASP A 29 15.32 5.63 -11.72
CA ASP A 29 15.44 6.56 -12.84
C ASP A 29 15.42 5.87 -14.21
N ASP A 30 15.91 4.63 -14.30
CA ASP A 30 15.94 3.83 -15.53
C ASP A 30 14.61 3.11 -15.81
N ILE A 31 13.96 2.54 -14.78
CA ILE A 31 12.62 1.91 -14.87
C ILE A 31 11.54 2.96 -15.16
N TYR A 32 11.63 4.14 -14.54
CA TYR A 32 10.77 5.28 -14.87
C TYR A 32 10.98 5.75 -16.32
N ARG A 33 12.23 5.76 -16.82
CA ARG A 33 12.53 6.18 -18.20
C ARG A 33 12.00 5.21 -19.26
N SER A 34 11.92 3.92 -18.95
CA SER A 34 11.38 2.91 -19.86
C SER A 34 9.85 2.91 -19.88
N ALA A 35 9.18 3.11 -18.74
CA ALA A 35 7.72 3.29 -18.67
C ALA A 35 7.23 4.59 -19.33
N ARG A 36 8.04 5.66 -19.28
CA ARG A 36 7.76 6.99 -19.88
C ARG A 36 7.53 7.02 -21.40
N LYS A 37 7.86 5.95 -22.12
CA LYS A 37 7.88 5.95 -23.60
C LYS A 37 6.63 5.34 -24.27
N SER A 38 5.72 4.72 -23.54
CA SER A 38 4.62 3.95 -24.16
C SER A 38 3.25 4.63 -24.20
N GLU A 39 3.00 5.76 -23.53
CA GLU A 39 1.64 6.34 -23.54
C GLU A 39 1.53 7.83 -23.77
N LYS A 40 0.87 8.17 -24.89
CA LYS A 40 0.27 9.47 -25.15
C LYS A 40 -1.21 9.41 -24.74
N LEU A 41 -1.54 9.77 -23.51
CA LEU A 41 -2.93 10.00 -23.11
C LEU A 41 -3.28 11.49 -23.21
N LYS A 42 -4.53 11.75 -23.58
CA LYS A 42 -5.10 13.09 -23.72
C LYS A 42 -5.41 13.64 -22.32
N PHE A 43 -4.88 14.83 -22.04
CA PHE A 43 -5.09 15.59 -20.80
C PHE A 43 -6.55 16.05 -20.65
N GLU A 44 -7.14 15.90 -19.45
CA GLU A 44 -8.44 16.49 -19.10
C GLU A 44 -8.28 17.97 -18.70
N SER A 45 -9.29 18.80 -18.97
CA SER A 45 -9.24 20.26 -18.78
C SER A 45 -9.25 20.74 -17.32
N ASN A 46 -9.38 19.83 -16.36
CA ASN A 46 -9.50 20.14 -14.92
C ASN A 46 -8.27 19.73 -14.10
N GLU A 47 -7.22 19.21 -14.75
CA GLU A 47 -5.97 18.91 -14.07
C GLU A 47 -5.35 20.21 -13.54
N ARG A 48 -4.80 20.15 -12.33
CA ARG A 48 -4.07 21.28 -11.71
C ARG A 48 -3.06 21.86 -12.70
N ASP A 49 -3.00 23.20 -12.75
CA ASP A 49 -1.98 23.85 -13.57
C ASP A 49 -0.59 23.51 -13.03
N GLU A 50 0.15 22.73 -13.81
CA GLU A 50 1.54 22.37 -13.56
C GLU A 50 2.40 23.62 -13.30
N GLY A 51 2.09 24.74 -13.98
CA GLY A 51 2.77 26.01 -13.78
C GLY A 51 2.53 26.63 -12.40
N GLU A 52 1.38 26.37 -11.76
CA GLU A 52 1.11 26.79 -10.37
C GLU A 52 1.82 25.88 -9.36
N LEU A 53 1.96 24.59 -9.67
CA LEU A 53 2.71 23.65 -8.83
C LEU A 53 4.21 23.93 -8.85
N GLU A 54 4.76 24.18 -10.04
CA GLU A 54 6.16 24.60 -10.21
C GLU A 54 6.42 25.97 -9.57
N ARG A 55 5.46 26.90 -9.61
CA ARG A 55 5.56 28.20 -8.93
C ARG A 55 5.52 28.13 -7.40
N THR A 56 4.74 27.20 -6.86
CA THR A 56 4.55 27.06 -5.40
C THR A 56 5.65 26.22 -4.75
N GLY A 57 6.38 25.40 -5.52
CA GLY A 57 7.46 24.56 -5.00
C GLY A 57 6.99 23.53 -3.96
N GLN A 58 5.70 23.19 -3.95
CA GLN A 58 5.10 22.35 -2.92
C GLN A 58 5.53 20.88 -3.11
N PRO A 59 6.27 20.28 -2.15
CA PRO A 59 6.87 18.96 -2.34
C PRO A 59 5.91 17.80 -2.06
N VAL A 60 4.76 18.06 -1.44
CA VAL A 60 3.82 17.04 -0.94
C VAL A 60 2.40 17.24 -1.48
N CYS A 61 1.71 16.16 -1.83
CA CYS A 61 0.27 16.13 -2.11
C CYS A 61 -0.40 15.06 -1.27
N ILE A 62 -1.45 15.43 -0.52
CA ILE A 62 -2.25 14.49 0.26
C ILE A 62 -3.56 14.22 -0.50
N TYR A 63 -3.77 12.96 -0.89
CA TYR A 63 -5.02 12.52 -1.48
C TYR A 63 -6.03 12.22 -0.37
N GLU A 64 -7.11 13.00 -0.31
CA GLU A 64 -8.20 12.74 0.61
C GLU A 64 -9.26 11.89 -0.08
N ILE A 65 -9.41 10.66 0.40
CA ILE A 65 -10.23 9.63 -0.25
C ILE A 65 -11.65 9.74 0.27
N TYR A 66 -12.63 9.71 -0.63
CA TYR A 66 -14.03 9.80 -0.25
C TYR A 66 -14.95 9.02 -1.20
N ASP A 67 -16.10 8.59 -0.66
CA ASP A 67 -17.01 7.66 -1.35
C ASP A 67 -18.33 8.32 -1.82
N GLY A 68 -18.44 9.65 -1.72
CA GLY A 68 -19.64 10.32 -2.21
C GLY A 68 -19.76 11.80 -1.91
N ALA A 69 -20.80 12.41 -2.49
CA ALA A 69 -21.11 13.83 -2.30
C ALA A 69 -21.42 14.21 -0.85
N GLY A 70 -21.87 13.25 -0.03
CA GLY A 70 -22.10 13.47 1.40
C GLY A 70 -20.82 13.80 2.19
N ALA A 71 -19.66 13.42 1.68
CA ALA A 71 -18.37 13.69 2.32
C ALA A 71 -17.80 15.07 1.97
N TRP A 72 -18.30 15.75 0.93
CA TRP A 72 -17.74 17.03 0.45
C TRP A 72 -17.56 18.10 1.54
N PRO A 73 -18.49 18.30 2.50
CA PRO A 73 -18.31 19.28 3.58
C PRO A 73 -17.18 18.94 4.56
N LEU A 74 -16.72 17.69 4.58
CA LEU A 74 -15.67 17.19 5.46
C LEU A 74 -14.30 17.16 4.78
N LEU A 75 -14.24 17.39 3.47
CA LEU A 75 -12.99 17.39 2.72
C LEU A 75 -12.22 18.68 2.97
N HIS A 76 -10.92 18.54 3.09
CA HIS A 76 -9.98 19.63 3.18
C HIS A 76 -9.92 20.36 1.84
N HIS A 77 -9.69 21.66 1.96
CA HIS A 77 -9.54 22.58 0.84
C HIS A 77 -8.20 23.28 1.03
N GLY A 78 -7.38 23.31 -0.01
CA GLY A 78 -6.07 23.93 0.06
C GLY A 78 -5.12 23.37 -0.98
N SER A 79 -3.93 23.94 -1.07
CA SER A 79 -2.94 23.50 -2.04
C SER A 79 -2.36 22.10 -1.70
N LEU A 80 -2.35 21.74 -0.43
CA LEU A 80 -1.81 20.48 0.08
C LEU A 80 -2.68 19.27 -0.27
N TYR A 81 -3.99 19.44 -0.36
CA TYR A 81 -4.94 18.34 -0.54
C TYR A 81 -5.48 18.25 -1.96
N ARG A 82 -5.75 17.02 -2.40
CA ARG A 82 -6.45 16.71 -3.64
C ARG A 82 -7.50 15.64 -3.36
N GLY A 83 -8.73 15.85 -3.82
CA GLY A 83 -9.78 14.85 -3.61
C GLY A 83 -9.54 13.61 -4.48
N LEU A 84 -9.80 12.42 -3.93
CA LEU A 84 -9.82 11.17 -4.66
C LEU A 84 -11.18 10.50 -4.52
N SER A 85 -11.99 10.59 -5.57
CA SER A 85 -13.34 10.03 -5.61
C SER A 85 -13.31 8.55 -5.90
N LEU A 86 -13.90 7.73 -5.02
CA LEU A 86 -14.14 6.32 -5.29
C LEU A 86 -15.37 6.09 -6.18
N SER A 87 -16.11 7.14 -6.58
CA SER A 87 -17.33 7.03 -7.39
C SER A 87 -17.30 7.96 -8.60
N THR A 88 -17.69 7.44 -9.77
CA THR A 88 -17.78 8.21 -11.04
C THR A 88 -18.75 9.39 -10.97
N LYS A 89 -19.70 9.35 -10.03
CA LYS A 89 -20.75 10.36 -9.85
C LYS A 89 -20.44 11.40 -8.77
N ALA A 90 -19.29 11.30 -8.10
CA ALA A 90 -19.01 12.05 -6.88
C ALA A 90 -17.87 13.08 -6.98
N ARG A 91 -17.49 13.53 -8.19
CA ARG A 91 -16.51 14.62 -8.34
C ARG A 91 -17.09 15.96 -7.87
N ARG A 92 -16.33 16.71 -7.06
CA ARG A 92 -16.75 18.08 -6.71
C ARG A 92 -16.69 18.97 -7.94
N SER A 93 -17.76 19.71 -8.18
CA SER A 93 -17.82 20.70 -9.25
C SER A 93 -16.68 21.72 -9.11
N ARG A 94 -15.91 21.94 -10.18
CA ARG A 94 -14.80 22.92 -10.23
C ARG A 94 -13.64 22.62 -9.28
N SER A 95 -13.49 21.36 -8.84
CA SER A 95 -12.31 20.88 -8.12
C SER A 95 -11.44 20.03 -9.05
N ASP A 96 -10.13 20.00 -8.79
CA ASP A 96 -9.15 19.10 -9.41
C ASP A 96 -9.14 17.72 -8.71
N ASP A 97 -10.34 17.16 -8.51
CA ASP A 97 -10.47 15.84 -7.88
C ASP A 97 -10.19 14.73 -8.90
N VAL A 98 -9.44 13.71 -8.48
CA VAL A 98 -9.14 12.53 -9.28
C VAL A 98 -10.30 11.53 -9.21
N ASP A 99 -10.68 10.97 -10.34
CA ASP A 99 -11.64 9.86 -10.43
C ASP A 99 -10.88 8.52 -10.38
N ALA A 100 -10.97 7.82 -9.25
CA ALA A 100 -10.31 6.53 -9.08
C ALA A 100 -10.89 5.46 -10.02
N VAL A 101 -12.20 5.49 -10.26
CA VAL A 101 -12.92 4.48 -11.06
C VAL A 101 -12.56 4.61 -12.54
N ALA A 102 -12.37 5.83 -13.03
CA ALA A 102 -11.93 6.08 -14.39
C ALA A 102 -10.51 5.52 -14.65
N ARG A 103 -9.65 5.53 -13.62
CA ARG A 103 -8.25 5.07 -13.71
C ARG A 103 -8.08 3.57 -13.45
N LEU A 104 -8.89 3.03 -12.54
CA LEU A 104 -8.88 1.62 -12.16
C LEU A 104 -10.27 1.03 -12.42
N PRO A 105 -10.54 0.50 -13.64
CA PRO A 105 -11.86 0.00 -14.03
C PRO A 105 -12.43 -1.07 -13.10
N LEU A 106 -11.58 -1.81 -12.38
CA LEU A 106 -11.98 -2.77 -11.35
C LEU A 106 -12.92 -2.13 -10.30
N LEU A 107 -12.71 -0.85 -9.95
CA LEU A 107 -13.54 -0.12 -8.98
C LEU A 107 -14.92 0.25 -9.53
N ASN A 108 -15.21 0.02 -10.81
CA ASN A 108 -16.55 0.22 -11.36
C ASN A 108 -17.52 -0.87 -10.90
N GLU A 109 -17.00 -2.02 -10.49
CA GLU A 109 -17.76 -3.07 -9.86
C GLU A 109 -17.90 -2.77 -8.37
N SER A 110 -19.15 -2.58 -7.91
CA SER A 110 -19.45 -2.25 -6.51
C SER A 110 -18.88 -3.27 -5.53
N TYR A 111 -18.77 -4.54 -5.93
CA TYR A 111 -18.15 -5.57 -5.12
C TYR A 111 -16.67 -5.25 -4.82
N TYR A 112 -15.85 -5.00 -5.84
CA TYR A 112 -14.43 -4.69 -5.65
C TYR A 112 -14.20 -3.33 -5.00
N GLN A 113 -14.99 -2.33 -5.39
CA GLN A 113 -15.00 -1.01 -4.75
C GLN A 113 -15.21 -1.12 -3.24
N ASN A 114 -16.19 -1.91 -2.82
CA ASN A 114 -16.51 -2.12 -1.41
C ASN A 114 -15.41 -2.91 -0.69
N ILE A 115 -14.95 -4.05 -1.21
CA ILE A 115 -13.97 -4.85 -0.45
C ILE A 115 -12.60 -4.15 -0.35
N LEU A 116 -12.19 -3.35 -1.34
CA LEU A 116 -10.91 -2.62 -1.34
C LEU A 116 -11.00 -1.28 -0.60
N CYS A 117 -12.14 -0.60 -0.63
CA CYS A 117 -12.31 0.76 -0.10
C CYS A 117 -11.17 1.72 -0.54
N GLU A 118 -10.52 2.36 0.43
CA GLU A 118 -9.51 3.39 0.26
C GLU A 118 -8.24 2.86 -0.41
N ILE A 119 -7.84 1.60 -0.18
CA ILE A 119 -6.67 1.03 -0.86
C ILE A 119 -6.89 0.94 -2.37
N GLY A 120 -8.14 0.73 -2.82
CA GLY A 120 -8.49 0.75 -4.24
C GLY A 120 -8.22 2.13 -4.86
N GLY A 121 -8.53 3.20 -4.12
CA GLY A 121 -8.13 4.55 -4.48
C GLY A 121 -6.61 4.68 -4.62
N MET A 122 -5.84 4.19 -3.65
CA MET A 122 -4.38 4.22 -3.72
C MET A 122 -3.82 3.46 -4.93
N PHE A 123 -4.37 2.28 -5.24
CA PHE A 123 -4.02 1.52 -6.45
C PHE A 123 -4.28 2.34 -7.72
N SER A 124 -5.42 3.05 -7.79
CA SER A 124 -5.73 3.93 -8.93
C SER A 124 -4.73 5.08 -9.11
N ILE A 125 -4.12 5.54 -8.01
CA ILE A 125 -3.09 6.58 -8.04
C ILE A 125 -1.75 6.01 -8.53
N ALA A 126 -1.40 4.81 -8.07
CA ALA A 126 -0.15 4.14 -8.42
C ALA A 126 -0.08 3.76 -9.90
N ILE A 127 -1.21 3.41 -10.52
CA ILE A 127 -1.30 3.19 -11.97
C ILE A 127 -0.87 4.47 -12.67
N LYS A 128 0.26 4.44 -13.40
CA LYS A 128 0.83 5.62 -14.09
C LYS A 128 0.91 6.83 -13.17
N VAL A 129 1.56 6.65 -12.01
CA VAL A 129 1.67 7.69 -10.98
C VAL A 129 2.13 9.03 -11.56
N ASP A 130 3.08 9.04 -12.50
CA ASP A 130 3.61 10.24 -13.15
C ASP A 130 2.57 11.06 -13.92
N ALA A 131 1.48 10.42 -14.37
CA ALA A 131 0.43 11.10 -15.10
C ALA A 131 -0.39 12.02 -14.20
N ILE A 132 -0.37 11.82 -12.87
CA ILE A 132 -1.23 12.54 -11.94
C ILE A 132 -0.50 13.06 -10.69
N HIS A 133 0.68 12.53 -10.40
CA HIS A 133 1.46 12.83 -9.21
C HIS A 133 2.93 12.96 -9.58
N LYS A 134 3.38 14.21 -9.69
CA LYS A 134 4.77 14.55 -10.04
C LYS A 134 5.59 15.05 -8.85
N ARG A 135 5.03 14.97 -7.65
CA ARG A 135 5.67 15.48 -6.44
C ARG A 135 6.55 14.39 -5.81
N PRO A 136 7.63 14.76 -5.09
CA PRO A 136 8.49 13.81 -4.40
C PRO A 136 7.81 13.12 -3.22
N TRP A 137 6.77 13.73 -2.64
CA TRP A 137 6.02 13.19 -1.51
C TRP A 137 4.54 13.02 -1.81
N ILE A 138 4.04 11.87 -1.40
CA ILE A 138 2.64 11.48 -1.52
C ILE A 138 2.08 11.12 -0.16
N GLY A 139 0.86 11.56 0.11
CA GLY A 139 0.13 11.16 1.30
C GLY A 139 -1.31 10.83 1.00
N PHE A 140 -1.95 10.24 2.00
CA PHE A 140 -3.34 9.88 1.97
C PHE A 140 -4.00 10.29 3.28
N GLN A 141 -5.31 10.50 3.21
CA GLN A 141 -6.16 10.69 4.37
C GLN A 141 -7.55 10.13 4.06
N SER A 142 -8.08 9.33 4.99
CA SER A 142 -9.50 9.00 4.96
C SER A 142 -10.36 10.24 5.22
N TRP A 143 -11.46 10.42 4.49
CA TRP A 143 -12.47 11.43 4.85
C TRP A 143 -13.02 11.26 6.29
N HIS A 144 -12.91 10.06 6.88
CA HIS A 144 -13.26 9.82 8.27
C HIS A 144 -12.33 10.53 9.27
N ALA A 145 -11.11 10.90 8.87
CA ALA A 145 -10.18 11.64 9.72
C ALA A 145 -10.78 12.99 10.18
N ALA A 146 -11.49 13.67 9.27
CA ALA A 146 -12.18 14.92 9.57
C ALA A 146 -13.32 14.70 10.60
N GLY A 147 -14.14 13.68 10.37
CA GLY A 147 -15.24 13.31 11.28
C GLY A 147 -14.76 12.90 12.68
N ARG A 148 -13.56 12.31 12.76
CA ARG A 148 -12.90 11.89 14.01
C ARG A 148 -12.03 12.97 14.64
N LYS A 149 -11.98 14.18 14.05
CA LYS A 149 -11.17 15.32 14.52
C LYS A 149 -9.68 14.97 14.66
N VAL A 150 -9.17 14.17 13.73
CA VAL A 150 -7.76 13.80 13.66
C VAL A 150 -7.08 14.34 12.39
N SER A 151 -7.78 15.13 11.57
CA SER A 151 -7.14 15.82 10.45
C SER A 151 -6.14 16.88 10.90
N LEU A 152 -5.12 17.10 10.08
CA LEU A 152 -4.07 18.08 10.36
C LEU A 152 -4.66 19.49 10.44
N SER A 153 -4.29 20.22 11.48
CA SER A 153 -4.47 21.67 11.55
C SER A 153 -3.49 22.36 10.62
N PHE A 154 -3.79 23.59 10.20
CA PHE A 154 -2.87 24.43 9.42
C PHE A 154 -1.45 24.50 10.01
N LYS A 155 -1.33 24.49 11.34
CA LYS A 155 -0.02 24.48 12.01
C LYS A 155 0.72 23.16 11.77
N ALA A 156 0.04 22.03 11.89
CA ALA A 156 0.62 20.71 11.67
C ALA A 156 0.94 20.47 10.18
N GLU A 157 0.09 20.96 9.27
CA GLU A 157 0.34 20.95 7.82
C GLU A 157 1.65 21.66 7.49
N LYS A 158 1.86 22.86 8.05
CA LYS A 158 3.09 23.62 7.84
C LYS A 158 4.33 22.86 8.34
N VAL A 159 4.25 22.23 9.52
CA VAL A 159 5.36 21.41 10.05
C VAL A 159 5.66 20.23 9.13
N LEU A 160 4.62 19.55 8.62
CA LEU A 160 4.79 18.46 7.66
C LEU A 160 5.46 18.94 6.36
N GLU A 161 5.03 20.09 5.82
CA GLU A 161 5.66 20.68 4.63
C GLU A 161 7.13 21.02 4.88
N GLU A 162 7.47 21.63 6.01
CA GLU A 162 8.87 21.92 6.40
C GLU A 162 9.68 20.62 6.52
N LYS A 163 9.13 19.58 7.16
CA LYS A 163 9.80 18.29 7.35
C LYS A 163 10.06 17.54 6.04
N THR A 164 9.13 17.62 5.08
CA THR A 164 9.28 16.99 3.76
C THR A 164 10.26 17.73 2.83
N GLN A 165 10.60 18.99 3.14
CA GLN A 165 11.67 19.73 2.44
C GLN A 165 13.05 19.45 3.04
N GLU A 166 13.13 19.29 4.36
CA GLU A 166 14.39 19.05 5.08
C GLU A 166 14.90 17.61 4.93
N GLU A 167 13.99 16.65 4.97
CA GLU A 167 14.30 15.23 4.94
C GLU A 167 14.06 14.70 3.51
N ASN A 168 15.03 13.99 2.93
CA ASN A 168 14.92 13.33 1.62
C ASN A 168 14.96 11.81 1.72
N LYS A 169 14.69 11.24 2.91
CA LYS A 169 15.00 9.85 3.25
C LYS A 169 13.77 9.05 3.63
N ASP A 170 13.95 7.73 3.69
CA ASP A 170 12.97 6.68 3.99
C ASP A 170 12.21 6.86 5.33
N VAL A 171 11.27 7.81 5.35
CA VAL A 171 10.39 8.10 6.49
C VAL A 171 8.93 8.10 6.07
N MET A 172 8.07 7.59 6.95
CA MET A 172 6.64 7.71 6.89
C MET A 172 6.17 8.59 8.05
N TYR A 173 5.61 9.74 7.72
CA TYR A 173 4.90 10.59 8.68
C TYR A 173 3.45 10.12 8.80
N PHE A 174 2.88 10.08 9.99
CA PHE A 174 1.47 9.73 10.20
C PHE A 174 0.87 10.50 11.37
N TRP A 175 -0.45 10.67 11.39
CA TRP A 175 -1.11 11.54 12.39
C TRP A 175 -2.40 11.00 13.00
N ALA A 176 -3.03 9.97 12.41
CA ALA A 176 -4.09 9.23 13.08
C ALA A 176 -3.49 7.99 13.75
N ARG A 177 -3.85 7.74 15.02
CA ARG A 177 -3.32 6.62 15.80
C ARG A 177 -4.32 5.48 15.89
N LEU A 178 -3.82 4.25 15.75
CA LEU A 178 -4.55 3.04 16.07
C LEU A 178 -4.88 3.03 17.58
N GLY A 179 -6.13 2.74 17.95
CA GLY A 179 -6.56 2.71 19.35
C GLY A 179 -7.12 4.01 19.94
N MET A 180 -7.24 5.10 19.15
CA MET A 180 -7.94 6.33 19.62
C MET A 180 -9.45 6.17 19.82
N ASP A 181 -10.04 5.04 19.40
CA ASP A 181 -11.46 4.73 19.56
C ASP A 181 -11.75 3.90 20.82
N GLY A 182 -11.27 4.36 21.98
CA GLY A 182 -11.63 3.82 23.30
C GLY A 182 -13.09 4.06 23.68
N GLY A 183 -14.04 3.62 22.85
CA GLY A 183 -15.44 3.50 23.19
C GLY A 183 -15.74 2.07 23.63
N VAL A 184 -15.96 1.90 24.94
CA VAL A 184 -16.74 0.82 25.63
C VAL A 184 -15.98 -0.14 26.56
N THR A 185 -14.65 -0.14 26.69
CA THR A 185 -14.00 -0.93 27.77
C THR A 185 -12.94 -0.12 28.51
N GLY A 186 -13.30 0.34 29.71
CA GLY A 186 -12.41 1.03 30.66
C GLY A 186 -11.42 0.08 31.35
N SER A 187 -10.59 -0.63 30.58
CA SER A 187 -9.40 -1.33 31.08
C SER A 187 -8.16 -0.63 30.54
N ASN A 188 -7.32 -0.12 31.44
CA ASN A 188 -6.02 0.52 31.18
C ASN A 188 -4.94 -0.48 30.72
N GLU A 189 -5.28 -1.48 29.89
CA GLU A 189 -4.29 -2.34 29.25
C GLU A 189 -4.07 -1.84 27.83
N GLU A 190 -2.87 -1.35 27.55
CA GLU A 190 -2.45 -0.99 26.19
C GLU A 190 -2.56 -2.24 25.32
N LEU A 191 -3.48 -2.22 24.34
CA LEU A 191 -3.66 -3.34 23.42
C LEU A 191 -2.42 -3.46 22.52
N THR A 192 -1.93 -4.69 22.37
CA THR A 192 -0.84 -5.00 21.43
C THR A 192 -1.28 -4.77 19.99
N PHE A 193 -0.34 -4.60 19.04
CA PHE A 193 -0.67 -4.35 17.63
C PHE A 193 -1.65 -5.39 17.05
N TRP A 194 -1.33 -6.67 17.22
CA TRP A 194 -2.18 -7.76 16.71
C TRP A 194 -3.50 -7.87 17.47
N SER A 195 -3.56 -7.47 18.74
CA SER A 195 -4.82 -7.37 19.49
C SER A 195 -5.71 -6.28 18.91
N MET A 196 -5.16 -5.11 18.55
CA MET A 196 -5.91 -4.05 17.87
C MET A 196 -6.38 -4.52 16.48
N CYS A 197 -5.52 -5.22 15.73
CA CYS A 197 -5.89 -5.82 14.45
C CYS A 197 -7.09 -6.77 14.60
N ASP A 198 -7.06 -7.66 15.60
CA ASP A 198 -8.16 -8.58 15.89
C ASP A 198 -9.45 -7.84 16.27
N VAL A 199 -9.38 -6.77 17.07
CA VAL A 199 -10.55 -5.95 17.41
C VAL A 199 -11.19 -5.35 16.15
N LEU A 200 -10.38 -4.87 15.21
CA LEU A 200 -10.88 -4.32 13.95
C LEU A 200 -11.42 -5.42 13.02
N ASN A 201 -10.83 -6.61 13.03
CA ASN A 201 -11.07 -7.65 12.04
C ASN A 201 -11.82 -8.88 12.59
N GLY A 202 -12.45 -8.78 13.75
CA GLY A 202 -13.25 -9.86 14.35
C GLY A 202 -12.44 -11.10 14.74
N GLY A 203 -11.20 -10.91 15.23
CA GLY A 203 -10.32 -12.00 15.67
C GLY A 203 -9.62 -12.76 14.55
N ARG A 204 -9.51 -12.15 13.36
CA ARG A 204 -9.00 -12.81 12.15
C ARG A 204 -7.56 -12.46 11.79
N CYS A 205 -6.80 -11.73 12.62
CA CYS A 205 -5.44 -11.35 12.25
C CYS A 205 -4.40 -12.39 12.64
N ARG A 206 -4.53 -13.00 13.82
CA ARG A 206 -3.53 -13.93 14.37
C ARG A 206 -4.16 -15.24 14.85
N PRO A 207 -3.34 -16.27 15.11
CA PRO A 207 -3.77 -17.49 15.77
C PRO A 207 -4.37 -17.17 17.13
N ASP A 208 -5.64 -17.48 17.31
CA ASP A 208 -6.17 -17.51 18.66
C ASP A 208 -5.52 -18.67 19.43
N HIS A 209 -5.31 -18.50 20.74
CA HIS A 209 -4.70 -19.52 21.61
C HIS A 209 -5.54 -20.84 21.63
N LEU A 210 -6.74 -20.78 21.05
CA LEU A 210 -7.64 -21.86 20.68
C LEU A 210 -7.11 -22.80 19.57
N GLN A 211 -6.00 -22.50 18.88
CA GLN A 211 -5.33 -23.50 18.00
C GLN A 211 -5.00 -24.79 18.79
N PHE A 212 -4.61 -24.67 20.06
CA PHE A 212 -4.43 -25.83 20.94
C PHE A 212 -5.73 -26.60 21.18
N LEU A 213 -6.87 -25.90 21.29
CA LEU A 213 -8.19 -26.50 21.44
C LEU A 213 -8.69 -27.13 20.13
N ALA A 214 -8.32 -26.60 18.96
CA ALA A 214 -8.61 -27.21 17.66
C ALA A 214 -7.73 -28.43 17.40
N ILE A 215 -6.44 -28.38 17.73
CA ILE A 215 -5.53 -29.54 17.74
C ILE A 215 -6.05 -30.61 18.71
N TRP A 216 -6.47 -30.21 19.91
CA TRP A 216 -7.09 -31.10 20.89
C TRP A 216 -8.42 -31.66 20.37
N ALA A 217 -9.31 -30.85 19.80
CA ALA A 217 -10.58 -31.27 19.21
C ALA A 217 -10.38 -32.27 18.06
N LYS A 218 -9.39 -32.05 17.21
CA LYS A 218 -8.98 -32.97 16.13
C LYS A 218 -8.43 -34.28 16.72
N LYS A 219 -7.71 -34.21 17.84
CA LYS A 219 -7.19 -35.37 18.60
C LYS A 219 -8.29 -36.15 19.32
N ILE A 220 -9.41 -35.52 19.69
CA ILE A 220 -10.60 -36.18 20.29
C ILE A 220 -11.73 -36.45 19.28
N GLY A 221 -11.48 -36.28 17.97
CA GLY A 221 -12.44 -36.59 16.91
C GLY A 221 -13.65 -35.63 16.80
N LYS A 222 -13.58 -34.43 17.38
CA LYS A 222 -14.62 -33.40 17.21
C LYS A 222 -14.33 -32.52 15.99
N ARG A 223 -15.31 -32.41 15.09
CA ARG A 223 -15.26 -31.53 13.91
C ARG A 223 -15.66 -30.11 14.33
N LEU A 224 -14.69 -29.20 14.49
CA LEU A 224 -14.98 -27.77 14.45
C LEU A 224 -15.26 -27.37 12.99
N GLY A 225 -16.25 -26.51 12.77
CA GLY A 225 -16.55 -25.99 11.44
C GLY A 225 -15.36 -25.24 10.86
N ALA A 226 -15.13 -25.36 9.56
CA ALA A 226 -13.99 -24.75 8.85
C ALA A 226 -13.87 -23.22 9.00
N HIS A 227 -14.96 -22.54 9.37
CA HIS A 227 -14.97 -21.10 9.68
C HIS A 227 -14.22 -20.70 10.96
N ALA A 228 -13.86 -21.65 11.83
CA ALA A 228 -13.33 -21.38 13.18
C ALA A 228 -11.79 -21.24 13.26
N LEU A 229 -11.07 -21.21 12.13
CA LEU A 229 -9.59 -21.24 12.10
C LEU A 229 -8.93 -20.27 11.12
N LEU A 230 -9.68 -19.40 10.44
CA LEU A 230 -9.08 -18.48 9.48
C LEU A 230 -8.33 -17.36 10.21
N THR A 231 -7.03 -17.27 9.95
CA THR A 231 -6.15 -16.19 10.38
C THR A 231 -5.79 -15.37 9.16
N ALA A 232 -6.72 -14.57 8.66
CA ALA A 232 -6.66 -13.87 7.37
C ALA A 232 -5.35 -13.15 7.08
N PHE A 233 -4.78 -12.41 8.04
CA PHE A 233 -3.50 -11.74 7.81
C PHE A 233 -2.37 -12.76 7.65
N GLU A 234 -2.23 -13.67 8.62
CA GLU A 234 -1.20 -14.71 8.60
C GLU A 234 -1.33 -15.62 7.37
N ASP A 235 -2.53 -16.08 7.06
CA ASP A 235 -2.82 -16.99 5.95
C ASP A 235 -2.54 -16.31 4.61
N ALA A 236 -2.90 -15.03 4.47
CA ALA A 236 -2.58 -14.25 3.27
C ALA A 236 -1.07 -14.05 3.12
N PHE A 237 -0.37 -13.72 4.22
CA PHE A 237 1.09 -13.56 4.21
C PHE A 237 1.79 -14.89 3.89
N ARG A 238 1.31 -15.99 4.48
CA ARG A 238 1.76 -17.36 4.22
C ARG A 238 1.58 -17.73 2.76
N GLN A 239 0.41 -17.45 2.20
CA GLN A 239 0.08 -17.74 0.81
C GLN A 239 0.93 -16.89 -0.15
N MET A 240 1.14 -15.61 0.15
CA MET A 240 1.90 -14.70 -0.69
C MET A 240 3.35 -15.14 -0.88
N TYR A 241 3.98 -15.68 0.17
CA TYR A 241 5.37 -16.15 0.14
C TYR A 241 5.50 -17.68 0.01
N ASP A 242 4.40 -18.39 -0.25
CA ASP A 242 4.35 -19.86 -0.27
C ASP A 242 5.03 -20.53 0.94
N LEU A 243 4.75 -20.02 2.15
CA LEU A 243 5.40 -20.49 3.36
C LEU A 243 4.79 -21.83 3.84
N PRO A 244 5.62 -22.87 4.10
CA PRO A 244 5.16 -24.11 4.69
C PRO A 244 4.39 -23.90 6.00
N SER A 245 3.35 -24.70 6.24
CA SER A 245 2.44 -24.56 7.39
C SER A 245 3.09 -24.59 8.78
N HIS A 246 4.32 -25.13 8.90
CA HIS A 246 5.07 -25.19 10.15
C HIS A 246 5.89 -23.93 10.44
N LEU A 247 6.09 -23.06 9.45
CA LEU A 247 6.78 -21.79 9.64
C LEU A 247 5.80 -20.74 10.17
N GLU A 248 6.29 -19.85 11.03
CA GLU A 248 5.56 -18.66 11.43
C GLU A 248 5.38 -17.74 10.22
N ALA A 249 4.16 -17.23 10.02
CA ALA A 249 3.83 -16.32 8.93
C ALA A 249 3.20 -15.00 9.41
N LEU A 250 3.13 -14.79 10.74
CA LEU A 250 2.69 -13.54 11.34
C LEU A 250 3.93 -12.70 11.71
N PRO A 251 4.17 -11.56 11.05
CA PRO A 251 5.34 -10.74 11.38
C PRO A 251 5.28 -10.20 12.82
N PRO A 252 6.39 -10.24 13.59
CA PRO A 252 6.40 -9.79 14.98
C PRO A 252 6.34 -8.27 15.07
N MET A 253 5.40 -7.76 15.87
CA MET A 253 5.18 -6.34 16.09
C MET A 253 5.44 -6.02 17.58
N PRO A 254 6.27 -5.01 17.91
CA PRO A 254 6.72 -4.78 19.28
C PRO A 254 5.63 -4.20 20.19
N GLU A 255 5.82 -4.41 21.49
CA GLU A 255 5.05 -3.78 22.59
C GLU A 255 5.97 -2.77 23.31
N ASP A 256 6.50 -1.81 22.56
CA ASP A 256 7.47 -0.81 23.02
C ASP A 256 6.83 0.52 23.46
N GLY A 257 5.49 0.56 23.54
CA GLY A 257 4.71 1.76 23.87
C GLY A 257 4.54 2.75 22.71
N GLY A 258 5.09 2.46 21.52
CA GLY A 258 4.94 3.32 20.35
C GLY A 258 3.54 3.25 19.73
N HIS A 259 3.21 4.29 18.96
CA HIS A 259 1.92 4.41 18.27
C HIS A 259 1.98 3.90 16.83
N TRP A 260 0.87 3.31 16.38
CA TRP A 260 0.69 2.83 15.01
C TRP A 260 -0.26 3.73 14.21
N SER A 261 -0.07 3.79 12.90
CA SER A 261 -0.91 4.57 11.98
C SER A 261 -2.31 3.95 11.81
N ALA A 262 -3.32 4.79 11.58
CA ALA A 262 -4.70 4.42 11.27
C ALA A 262 -5.28 5.32 10.18
N LEU A 263 -6.49 4.99 9.68
CA LEU A 263 -7.28 5.77 8.72
C LEU A 263 -6.51 6.22 7.47
N HIS A 264 -5.53 5.40 7.07
CA HIS A 264 -4.61 5.72 5.97
C HIS A 264 -4.05 7.15 6.02
N SER A 265 -3.83 7.68 7.22
CA SER A 265 -3.49 9.09 7.47
C SER A 265 -1.98 9.26 7.62
N TRP A 266 -1.29 9.24 6.48
CA TRP A 266 0.17 9.25 6.40
C TRP A 266 0.70 9.91 5.11
N VAL A 267 1.97 10.29 5.15
CA VAL A 267 2.77 10.84 4.03
C VAL A 267 4.13 10.15 3.99
N MET A 268 4.58 9.78 2.79
CA MET A 268 5.90 9.18 2.56
C MET A 268 6.47 9.58 1.19
N PRO A 269 7.76 9.33 0.91
CA PRO A 269 8.31 9.55 -0.42
C PRO A 269 7.56 8.73 -1.47
N THR A 270 7.35 9.30 -2.66
CA THR A 270 6.66 8.64 -3.77
C THR A 270 7.26 7.26 -4.13
N PRO A 271 8.60 7.07 -4.14
CA PRO A 271 9.18 5.73 -4.33
C PRO A 271 8.77 4.73 -3.23
N SER A 272 8.80 5.15 -1.96
CA SER A 272 8.36 4.33 -0.82
C SER A 272 6.89 3.91 -0.96
N PHE A 273 6.03 4.82 -1.43
CA PHE A 273 4.63 4.52 -1.72
C PHE A 273 4.48 3.43 -2.80
N LEU A 274 5.24 3.50 -3.90
CA LEU A 274 5.18 2.49 -4.95
C LEU A 274 5.62 1.11 -4.45
N GLU A 275 6.65 1.05 -3.62
CA GLU A 275 7.06 -0.21 -2.98
C GLU A 275 5.97 -0.77 -2.07
N PHE A 276 5.31 0.09 -1.28
CA PHE A 276 4.17 -0.32 -0.47
C PHE A 276 3.01 -0.83 -1.32
N ILE A 277 2.72 -0.19 -2.46
CA ILE A 277 1.63 -0.63 -3.36
C ILE A 277 1.95 -1.97 -4.00
N MET A 278 3.18 -2.20 -4.46
CA MET A 278 3.63 -3.49 -5.00
C MET A 278 3.40 -4.61 -3.97
N PHE A 279 3.87 -4.42 -2.73
CA PHE A 279 3.62 -5.34 -1.63
C PHE A 279 2.11 -5.54 -1.37
N SER A 280 1.35 -4.44 -1.32
CA SER A 280 -0.09 -4.46 -1.00
C SER A 280 -0.92 -5.18 -2.06
N ARG A 281 -0.54 -5.06 -3.35
CA ARG A 281 -1.20 -5.77 -4.46
C ARG A 281 -1.02 -7.28 -4.35
N MET A 282 0.20 -7.74 -4.08
CA MET A 282 0.47 -9.17 -3.87
C MET A 282 -0.23 -9.70 -2.61
N PHE A 283 -0.27 -8.90 -1.55
CA PHE A 283 -0.91 -9.28 -0.30
C PHE A 283 -2.43 -9.40 -0.47
N VAL A 284 -3.09 -8.40 -1.08
CA VAL A 284 -4.54 -8.44 -1.30
C VAL A 284 -4.93 -9.54 -2.28
N ASP A 285 -4.08 -9.84 -3.27
CA ASP A 285 -4.26 -10.98 -4.17
C ASP A 285 -4.28 -12.30 -3.41
N SER A 286 -3.33 -12.46 -2.49
CA SER A 286 -3.22 -13.65 -1.63
C SER A 286 -4.38 -13.75 -0.65
N LEU A 287 -4.81 -12.63 -0.06
CA LEU A 287 -5.98 -12.55 0.78
C LEU A 287 -7.26 -12.97 0.02
N ASP A 288 -7.40 -12.52 -1.23
CA ASP A 288 -8.52 -12.88 -2.10
C ASP A 288 -8.50 -14.37 -2.49
N ALA A 289 -7.31 -14.94 -2.68
CA ALA A 289 -7.15 -16.35 -3.03
C ALA A 289 -7.63 -17.30 -1.93
N LEU A 290 -7.65 -16.88 -0.66
CA LEU A 290 -8.25 -17.64 0.45
C LEU A 290 -9.75 -17.89 0.24
N GLN A 291 -10.43 -17.10 -0.62
CA GLN A 291 -11.84 -17.24 -0.96
C GLN A 291 -12.13 -18.33 -2.01
N SER A 292 -11.11 -18.89 -2.68
CA SER A 292 -11.24 -19.85 -3.80
C SER A 292 -12.08 -21.11 -3.52
N ASN A 293 -12.31 -21.45 -2.25
CA ASN A 293 -13.16 -22.59 -1.83
C ASN A 293 -14.62 -22.22 -1.51
N SER A 294 -15.04 -20.96 -1.65
CA SER A 294 -16.40 -20.52 -1.36
C SER A 294 -17.32 -20.69 -2.57
N SER A 295 -18.42 -21.44 -2.40
CA SER A 295 -19.47 -21.59 -3.42
C SER A 295 -20.31 -20.31 -3.63
N GLN A 296 -20.00 -19.22 -2.92
CA GLN A 296 -20.73 -17.96 -2.98
C GLN A 296 -19.86 -16.89 -3.66
N VAL A 297 -20.06 -16.75 -4.97
CA VAL A 297 -19.55 -15.64 -5.77
C VAL A 297 -20.04 -14.34 -5.11
N ASN A 298 -19.12 -13.47 -4.68
CA ASN A 298 -19.36 -12.15 -4.06
C ASN A 298 -19.54 -12.09 -2.53
N LYS A 299 -19.17 -13.12 -1.77
CA LYS A 299 -19.15 -13.04 -0.29
C LYS A 299 -17.75 -13.11 0.29
N CYS A 300 -17.38 -12.07 1.03
CA CYS A 300 -16.05 -11.96 1.59
C CYS A 300 -15.88 -12.76 2.89
N LEU A 301 -14.75 -13.47 3.02
CA LEU A 301 -14.50 -14.47 4.06
C LEU A 301 -14.31 -13.88 5.46
N LEU A 302 -13.98 -12.58 5.56
CA LEU A 302 -13.83 -11.88 6.83
C LEU A 302 -15.16 -11.41 7.40
N SER A 303 -16.20 -11.41 6.57
CA SER A 303 -17.50 -10.92 6.95
C SER A 303 -18.35 -11.99 7.64
N SER A 304 -19.03 -11.58 8.71
CA SER A 304 -20.14 -12.31 9.33
C SER A 304 -21.51 -11.67 9.08
N THR A 305 -21.54 -10.46 8.50
CA THR A 305 -22.76 -9.67 8.28
C THR A 305 -22.74 -8.92 6.94
N GLU A 306 -23.90 -8.57 6.37
CA GLU A 306 -23.96 -7.82 5.10
C GLU A 306 -23.20 -6.47 5.16
N LEU A 307 -23.12 -5.84 6.34
CA LEU A 307 -22.36 -4.60 6.52
C LEU A 307 -20.84 -4.83 6.50
N GLU A 308 -20.37 -5.95 7.05
CA GLU A 308 -18.95 -6.32 7.03
C GLU A 308 -18.50 -6.79 5.64
N GLU A 309 -19.41 -7.33 4.81
CA GLU A 309 -19.11 -7.71 3.43
C GLU A 309 -18.67 -6.49 2.62
N LYS A 310 -19.20 -5.31 2.94
CA LYS A 310 -18.90 -4.05 2.24
C LYS A 310 -17.55 -3.43 2.60
N HIS A 311 -16.87 -3.88 3.64
CA HIS A 311 -15.60 -3.27 4.10
C HIS A 311 -14.54 -4.32 4.41
N CYS A 312 -14.61 -5.44 3.69
CA CYS A 312 -14.02 -6.67 4.13
C CYS A 312 -12.49 -6.61 4.18
N TYR A 313 -11.80 -6.25 3.10
CA TYR A 313 -10.34 -6.13 3.12
C TYR A 313 -9.88 -4.80 3.70
N CYS A 314 -10.73 -3.77 3.68
CA CYS A 314 -10.42 -2.40 4.09
C CYS A 314 -9.72 -2.34 5.45
N ARG A 315 -10.23 -3.07 6.45
CA ARG A 315 -9.68 -3.07 7.80
C ARG A 315 -8.35 -3.81 7.94
N ILE A 316 -8.12 -4.85 7.15
CA ILE A 316 -6.81 -5.52 7.07
C ILE A 316 -5.80 -4.62 6.35
N MET A 317 -6.23 -3.99 5.25
CA MET A 317 -5.36 -3.11 4.46
C MET A 317 -4.99 -1.84 5.22
N GLU A 318 -5.84 -1.36 6.13
CA GLU A 318 -5.55 -0.23 7.02
C GLU A 318 -4.33 -0.48 7.91
N VAL A 319 -4.20 -1.69 8.47
CA VAL A 319 -3.06 -2.04 9.34
C VAL A 319 -1.82 -2.46 8.55
N LEU A 320 -1.97 -2.86 7.28
CA LEU A 320 -0.90 -3.42 6.44
C LEU A 320 0.29 -2.45 6.28
N VAL A 321 0.03 -1.15 6.16
CA VAL A 321 1.08 -0.12 6.03
C VAL A 321 2.02 -0.09 7.23
N ASN A 322 1.52 -0.36 8.43
CA ASN A 322 2.34 -0.41 9.65
C ASN A 322 3.31 -1.58 9.61
N VAL A 323 2.82 -2.77 9.21
CA VAL A 323 3.65 -3.98 9.08
C VAL A 323 4.72 -3.76 8.02
N TRP A 324 4.33 -3.23 6.86
CA TRP A 324 5.27 -2.91 5.78
C TRP A 324 6.32 -1.89 6.24
N ALA A 325 5.92 -0.74 6.78
CA ALA A 325 6.83 0.34 7.19
C ALA A 325 7.80 -0.12 8.30
N TYR A 326 7.31 -0.92 9.25
CA TYR A 326 8.13 -1.44 10.33
C TYR A 326 9.22 -2.39 9.82
N HIS A 327 8.84 -3.39 9.01
CA HIS A 327 9.74 -4.45 8.57
C HIS A 327 10.62 -4.09 7.36
N SER A 328 10.20 -3.12 6.53
CA SER A 328 11.05 -2.52 5.49
C SER A 328 12.01 -1.45 6.03
N ALA A 329 12.07 -1.28 7.36
CA ALA A 329 12.95 -0.35 8.06
C ALA A 329 12.74 1.13 7.70
N ARG A 330 11.49 1.54 7.40
CA ARG A 330 11.14 2.96 7.30
C ARG A 330 11.14 3.61 8.68
N ARG A 331 11.69 4.82 8.79
CA ARG A 331 11.47 5.64 9.98
C ARG A 331 9.98 5.95 10.05
N MET A 332 9.38 5.83 11.23
CA MET A 332 7.97 6.13 11.42
C MET A 332 7.89 7.31 12.37
N VAL A 333 7.26 8.40 11.94
CA VAL A 333 7.21 9.64 12.73
C VAL A 333 5.76 10.06 12.90
N TYR A 334 5.31 10.07 14.15
CA TYR A 334 4.01 10.60 14.49
C TYR A 334 4.06 12.14 14.45
N ILE A 335 3.06 12.76 13.84
CA ILE A 335 2.80 14.20 13.90
C ILE A 335 1.50 14.40 14.65
N ASP A 336 1.52 15.20 15.71
CA ASP A 336 0.30 15.58 16.40
C ASP A 336 -0.55 16.50 15.51
N PRO A 337 -1.80 16.11 15.18
CA PRO A 337 -2.59 16.82 14.18
C PRO A 337 -2.96 18.25 14.61
N HIS A 338 -2.97 18.55 15.92
CA HIS A 338 -3.37 19.86 16.42
C HIS A 338 -2.19 20.80 16.67
N THR A 339 -1.11 20.27 17.22
CA THR A 339 0.05 21.06 17.66
C THR A 339 1.18 21.07 16.65
N GLY A 340 1.24 20.06 15.77
CA GLY A 340 2.35 19.82 14.86
C GLY A 340 3.60 19.24 15.53
N SER A 341 3.53 18.81 16.79
CA SER A 341 4.69 18.17 17.44
C SER A 341 5.02 16.85 16.76
N VAL A 342 6.31 16.58 16.55
CA VAL A 342 6.78 15.38 15.87
C VAL A 342 7.52 14.46 16.83
N GLU A 343 7.27 13.16 16.73
CA GLU A 343 7.91 12.14 17.58
C GLU A 343 8.18 10.87 16.77
N GLU A 344 9.43 10.39 16.77
CA GLU A 344 9.77 9.12 16.13
C GLU A 344 9.20 7.95 16.93
N GLN A 345 8.47 7.07 16.23
CA GLN A 345 7.82 5.89 16.77
C GLN A 345 8.58 4.65 16.34
N HIS A 346 8.69 3.69 17.26
CA HIS A 346 9.42 2.44 17.06
C HIS A 346 10.83 2.66 16.46
N PRO A 347 11.77 3.32 17.14
CA PRO A 347 13.05 3.73 16.54
C PRO A 347 13.79 2.59 15.83
N ILE A 348 14.32 2.83 14.63
CA ILE A 348 15.00 1.78 13.81
C ILE A 348 16.10 1.05 14.60
N LYS A 349 16.83 1.76 15.46
CA LYS A 349 17.91 1.20 16.29
C LYS A 349 17.43 0.07 17.20
N GLN A 350 16.17 0.11 17.63
CA GLN A 350 15.56 -0.88 18.53
C GLN A 350 14.97 -2.08 17.76
N ARG A 351 14.89 -2.02 16.42
CA ARG A 351 14.25 -3.06 15.59
C ARG A 351 15.18 -4.19 15.12
N LYS A 352 16.50 -4.04 15.30
CA LYS A 352 17.54 -4.78 14.56
C LYS A 352 17.41 -6.32 14.59
N GLU A 353 16.88 -6.90 15.67
CA GLU A 353 16.75 -8.36 15.84
C GLU A 353 15.33 -8.91 15.56
N ILE A 354 14.32 -8.03 15.46
CA ILE A 354 12.90 -8.42 15.38
C ILE A 354 12.37 -8.32 13.94
N THR A 355 13.01 -7.50 13.10
CA THR A 355 12.49 -7.23 11.76
C THR A 355 12.66 -8.38 10.77
N TRP A 356 11.58 -8.72 10.08
CA TRP A 356 11.50 -9.66 8.97
C TRP A 356 12.04 -9.11 7.64
N LYS A 357 13.21 -8.45 7.66
CA LYS A 357 13.79 -7.72 6.51
C LYS A 357 13.86 -8.53 5.22
N LYS A 358 14.05 -9.86 5.31
CA LYS A 358 14.15 -10.75 4.15
C LYS A 358 12.86 -10.77 3.31
N TYR A 359 11.70 -10.70 3.96
CA TYR A 359 10.40 -10.75 3.27
C TYR A 359 10.06 -9.39 2.66
N PHE A 360 10.39 -8.30 3.35
CA PHE A 360 10.12 -6.92 2.92
C PHE A 360 11.27 -6.30 2.12
N ASN A 361 12.15 -7.14 1.56
CA ASN A 361 13.27 -6.68 0.75
C ASN A 361 12.77 -6.32 -0.66
N LEU A 362 13.16 -5.14 -1.16
CA LEU A 362 12.70 -4.64 -2.47
C LEU A 362 13.02 -5.60 -3.63
N THR A 363 14.20 -6.23 -3.63
CA THR A 363 14.57 -7.17 -4.70
C THR A 363 13.68 -8.40 -4.68
N VAL A 364 13.33 -8.90 -3.48
CA VAL A 364 12.40 -10.03 -3.33
C VAL A 364 11.01 -9.65 -3.83
N LEU A 365 10.50 -8.48 -3.42
CA LEU A 365 9.18 -8.00 -3.86
C LEU A 365 9.12 -7.81 -5.37
N LYS A 366 10.16 -7.22 -5.98
CA LYS A 366 10.24 -7.04 -7.43
C LYS A 366 10.27 -8.36 -8.18
N SER A 367 11.07 -9.33 -7.72
CA SER A 367 11.11 -10.66 -8.34
C SER A 367 9.74 -11.32 -8.33
N MET A 368 9.04 -11.28 -7.20
CA MET A 368 7.70 -11.86 -7.09
C MET A 368 6.66 -11.14 -7.96
N ASP A 369 6.74 -9.82 -8.05
CA ASP A 369 5.84 -9.00 -8.90
C ASP A 369 6.11 -9.26 -10.39
N GLU A 370 7.39 -9.43 -10.78
CA GLU A 370 7.79 -9.81 -12.14
C GLU A 370 7.32 -11.23 -12.51
N ASP A 371 7.45 -12.21 -11.61
CA ASP A 371 6.95 -13.58 -11.82
C ASP A 371 5.42 -13.60 -12.05
N LEU A 372 4.67 -12.80 -11.29
CA LEU A 372 3.22 -12.64 -11.48
C LEU A 372 2.89 -11.94 -12.80
N ALA A 373 3.71 -10.97 -13.21
CA ALA A 373 3.55 -10.26 -14.47
C ALA A 373 3.81 -11.15 -15.68
N GLU A 374 4.84 -12.00 -15.63
CA GLU A 374 5.14 -13.01 -16.65
C GLU A 374 3.98 -14.02 -16.78
N ALA A 375 3.52 -14.59 -15.66
CA ALA A 375 2.40 -15.53 -15.65
C ALA A 375 1.09 -14.91 -16.22
N ALA A 376 0.85 -13.62 -15.95
CA ALA A 376 -0.31 -12.91 -16.49
C ALA A 376 -0.23 -12.70 -18.01
N ASP A 377 0.97 -12.41 -18.51
CA ASP A 377 1.23 -12.21 -19.93
C ASP A 377 1.15 -13.52 -20.73
N ASP A 378 1.60 -14.63 -20.16
CA ASP A 378 1.52 -15.96 -20.76
C ASP A 378 0.12 -16.60 -20.69
N GLY A 379 -0.79 -16.02 -19.89
CA GLY A 379 -2.13 -16.55 -19.68
C GLY A 379 -2.17 -17.73 -18.70
N ASP A 380 -1.09 -17.93 -17.94
CA ASP A 380 -0.92 -18.97 -16.92
C ASP A 380 -1.60 -18.56 -15.61
N HIS A 381 -2.91 -18.30 -15.69
CA HIS A 381 -3.70 -17.87 -14.54
C HIS A 381 -3.68 -18.94 -13.45
N PRO A 382 -3.18 -18.65 -12.23
CA PRO A 382 -3.09 -19.64 -11.16
C PRO A 382 -4.48 -20.08 -10.65
N ARG A 383 -5.53 -19.32 -11.00
CA ARG A 383 -6.91 -19.52 -10.56
C ARG A 383 -7.88 -18.72 -11.43
N GLU A 384 -9.15 -19.14 -11.44
CA GLU A 384 -10.22 -18.49 -12.22
C GLU A 384 -10.43 -17.01 -11.83
N ARG A 385 -10.31 -16.70 -10.53
CA ARG A 385 -10.38 -15.33 -10.01
C ARG A 385 -9.01 -14.87 -9.54
N TRP A 386 -8.36 -14.01 -10.33
CA TRP A 386 -7.03 -13.47 -10.04
C TRP A 386 -7.06 -11.94 -9.97
N LEU A 387 -6.72 -11.38 -8.81
CA LEU A 387 -6.94 -9.97 -8.49
C LEU A 387 -5.71 -9.09 -8.79
N TRP A 388 -4.51 -9.63 -8.67
CA TRP A 388 -3.24 -8.94 -8.89
C TRP A 388 -3.18 -8.20 -10.25
N PRO A 389 -3.51 -8.80 -11.41
CA PRO A 389 -3.43 -8.09 -12.69
C PRO A 389 -4.50 -7.00 -12.83
N LEU A 390 -5.55 -7.03 -12.00
CA LEU A 390 -6.65 -6.07 -12.03
C LEU A 390 -6.44 -4.88 -11.08
N THR A 391 -5.44 -4.95 -10.19
CA THR A 391 -5.18 -3.95 -9.14
C THR A 391 -4.03 -3.00 -9.47
N GLY A 392 -3.47 -3.09 -10.66
CA GLY A 392 -2.41 -2.19 -11.10
C GLY A 392 -1.90 -2.55 -12.48
N GLU A 393 -0.78 -1.94 -12.86
CA GLU A 393 -0.17 -2.25 -14.15
C GLU A 393 0.52 -3.63 -14.12
N VAL A 394 0.50 -4.29 -15.27
CA VAL A 394 1.20 -5.55 -15.53
C VAL A 394 2.34 -5.23 -16.48
N HIS A 395 3.54 -5.08 -15.93
CA HIS A 395 4.73 -4.72 -16.70
C HIS A 395 5.93 -5.53 -16.20
N TRP A 396 6.67 -6.12 -17.15
CA TRP A 396 7.90 -6.86 -16.88
C TRP A 396 8.87 -6.77 -18.05
N GLN A 397 10.09 -7.25 -17.84
CA GLN A 397 11.21 -7.09 -18.77
C GLN A 397 10.93 -7.67 -20.18
N GLY A 398 10.27 -8.82 -20.29
CA GLY A 398 9.98 -9.45 -21.59
C GLY A 398 8.99 -8.68 -22.46
N ILE A 399 8.09 -7.88 -21.87
CA ILE A 399 7.24 -6.95 -22.63
C ILE A 399 8.12 -5.91 -23.33
N TYR A 400 9.11 -5.33 -22.63
CA TYR A 400 10.05 -4.38 -23.23
C TYR A 400 10.90 -5.00 -24.33
N GLU A 401 11.37 -6.24 -24.12
CA GLU A 401 12.18 -6.96 -25.10
C GLU A 401 11.39 -7.27 -26.37
N ARG A 402 10.13 -7.71 -26.25
CA ARG A 402 9.23 -7.92 -27.39
C ARG A 402 8.89 -6.61 -28.10
N GLU A 403 8.56 -5.54 -27.37
CA GLU A 403 8.30 -4.22 -27.97
C GLU A 403 9.52 -3.69 -28.72
N ARG A 404 10.72 -3.86 -28.16
CA ARG A 404 11.98 -3.45 -28.80
C ARG A 404 12.25 -4.27 -30.05
N GLY A 405 12.03 -5.59 -30.01
CA GLY A 405 12.12 -6.49 -31.16
C GLY A 405 11.15 -6.09 -32.29
N GLY A 406 9.89 -5.83 -31.96
CA GLY A 406 8.87 -5.38 -32.93
C GLY A 406 9.19 -4.03 -33.57
N LYS A 407 9.71 -3.07 -32.78
CA LYS A 407 10.19 -1.77 -33.30
C LYS A 407 11.36 -1.94 -34.28
N ILE A 408 12.25 -2.91 -34.06
CA ILE A 408 13.36 -3.21 -34.97
C ILE A 408 12.84 -3.88 -36.25
N GLN A 409 11.93 -4.85 -36.15
CA GLN A 409 11.34 -5.51 -37.32
C GLN A 409 10.56 -4.54 -38.21
N ASN A 410 9.76 -3.64 -37.63
CA ASN A 410 9.02 -2.63 -38.38
C ASN A 410 9.95 -1.64 -39.11
N LYS A 411 11.06 -1.23 -38.48
CA LYS A 411 12.06 -0.37 -39.14
C LYS A 411 12.70 -1.08 -40.34
N ASN A 412 13.09 -2.34 -40.17
CA ASN A 412 13.68 -3.13 -41.25
C ASN A 412 12.67 -3.32 -42.41
N GLY A 413 11.40 -3.56 -42.10
CA GLY A 413 10.34 -3.66 -43.11
C GLY A 413 10.12 -2.37 -43.89
N GLN A 414 10.08 -1.22 -43.21
CA GLN A 414 9.97 0.10 -43.86
C GLN A 414 11.19 0.44 -44.73
N GLU A 415 12.39 0.02 -44.32
CA GLU A 415 13.60 0.17 -45.14
C GLU A 415 13.59 -0.72 -46.39
N GLU A 416 13.03 -1.92 -46.31
CA GLU A 416 12.86 -2.81 -47.46
C GLU A 416 11.78 -2.31 -48.43
N GLU A 417 10.68 -1.77 -47.92
CA GLU A 417 9.58 -1.22 -48.73
C GLU A 417 10.03 0.05 -49.48
N ASN A 418 10.72 0.97 -48.79
CA ASN A 418 11.30 2.15 -49.43
C ASN A 418 12.34 1.81 -50.52
N LYS A 419 13.10 0.72 -50.36
CA LYS A 419 14.04 0.23 -51.40
C LYS A 419 13.33 -0.34 -52.63
N ARG A 420 12.12 -0.89 -52.46
CA ARG A 420 11.30 -1.42 -53.55
C ARG A 420 10.54 -0.32 -54.29
N GLU A 421 10.19 0.78 -53.64
CA GLU A 421 9.53 1.93 -54.27
C GLU A 421 10.51 2.86 -55.01
N THR A 422 11.81 2.77 -54.72
CA THR A 422 12.88 3.55 -55.37
C THR A 422 13.65 2.79 -56.46
N SER A 423 13.29 1.53 -56.71
CA SER A 423 13.75 0.72 -57.87
C SER A 423 12.63 0.59 -58.90
#